data_AF-A0A830GMQ8-F1
#
_entry.id   AF-A0A830GMQ8-F1
#
_cell.length_a   1.000
_cell.length_b   1.000
_cell.length_c   1.000
_cell.angle_alpha   90.00
_cell.angle_beta   90.00
_cell.angle_gamma   90.00
#
_symmetry.space_group_name_H-M   'P 1'
#
loop_
_entity.id
_entity.type
_entity.pdbx_description
1 polymer ?
#
loop_
_entity_poly.entity_id
_entity_poly.type
_entity_poly.pdbx_seq_one_letter_code
_entity_poly.pdbx_strand_id
1 'polypeptide(L)'
;MFGISKRRLLALLVAGLFVLGAGCAGLGASEGGSNATATDETTAAATEAATTEHASSTEQSAESGSHDDGHDHSHGAEETSTSTPTSAADADGTDATATGKMTVVVAADELDLPSRDESGDGFDMANDPHTWVAESNVTLAESLSRVGVDAQANSLTIDGETYDESTNGTDIYYRVNGEEVDPTTVTLEDGDQVWVTVETADMNAAVPGNYIDNEQQHVHGGMTVTVDGEDVDFSRSKYQSNDRHFHFEGGEGEYWHAHSSNITLDYALDSLNGVNVTEDSITFNGTTYDSSESDTTIAIEVDDERVQPSEYFLKDGDDVQITIERTED
;
A
#
# COMPACT_ATOMS: atom_id res chain seq x y z
N MET A 1 -48.25 -19.09 1.19
CA MET A 1 -47.87 -20.08 0.17
C MET A 1 -46.54 -19.60 -0.41
N PHE A 2 -45.46 -20.31 -0.09
CA PHE A 2 -44.08 -20.35 -0.64
C PHE A 2 -43.42 -19.04 -1.18
N GLY A 3 -42.15 -18.73 -0.89
CA GLY A 3 -41.08 -19.56 -0.35
C GLY A 3 -39.82 -18.76 0.02
N ILE A 4 -39.09 -19.33 0.99
CA ILE A 4 -37.82 -18.88 1.56
C ILE A 4 -36.70 -19.43 0.69
N SER A 5 -35.80 -18.59 0.18
CA SER A 5 -34.61 -19.03 -0.53
C SER A 5 -33.49 -19.31 0.48
N LYS A 6 -33.19 -20.60 0.70
CA LYS A 6 -32.02 -21.06 1.45
C LYS A 6 -30.82 -21.11 0.49
N ARG A 7 -29.79 -20.30 0.73
CA ARG A 7 -28.47 -20.53 0.14
C ARG A 7 -27.82 -21.72 0.85
N ARG A 8 -27.35 -22.69 0.06
CA ARG A 8 -26.73 -23.93 0.52
C ARG A 8 -25.23 -23.69 0.72
N LEU A 9 -24.76 -23.84 1.95
CA LEU A 9 -23.35 -24.08 2.25
C LEU A 9 -22.95 -25.43 1.63
N LEU A 10 -21.89 -25.44 0.82
CA LEU A 10 -21.24 -26.65 0.35
C LEU A 10 -19.97 -26.85 1.17
N ALA A 11 -20.04 -27.71 2.19
CA ALA A 11 -18.87 -28.18 2.92
C ALA A 11 -18.12 -29.21 2.07
N LEU A 12 -16.90 -28.89 1.65
CA LEU A 12 -15.98 -29.82 1.00
C LEU A 12 -15.12 -30.49 2.08
N LEU A 13 -15.54 -31.70 2.46
CA LEU A 13 -14.85 -32.58 3.39
C LEU A 13 -13.91 -33.49 2.57
N VAL A 14 -12.63 -33.14 2.46
CA VAL A 14 -11.62 -33.99 1.82
C VAL A 14 -11.08 -34.98 2.85
N ALA A 15 -11.65 -36.18 2.86
CA ALA A 15 -11.09 -37.32 3.57
C ALA A 15 -10.01 -37.99 2.71
N GLY A 16 -8.73 -37.71 3.02
CA GLY A 16 -7.58 -38.39 2.43
C GLY A 16 -7.38 -39.77 3.04
N LEU A 17 -7.82 -40.81 2.32
CA LEU A 17 -7.60 -42.22 2.65
C LEU A 17 -6.16 -42.63 2.26
N PHE A 18 -5.26 -42.71 3.23
CA PHE A 18 -3.92 -43.27 3.04
C PHE A 18 -3.99 -44.80 2.90
N VAL A 19 -3.70 -45.30 1.71
CA VAL A 19 -3.44 -46.73 1.45
C VAL A 19 -1.92 -46.96 1.58
N LEU A 20 -1.51 -47.57 2.69
CA LEU A 20 -0.15 -48.06 2.90
C LEU A 20 0.02 -49.39 2.15
N GLY A 21 0.72 -49.33 1.02
CA GLY A 21 1.26 -50.50 0.33
C GLY A 21 2.63 -50.87 0.89
N ALA A 22 2.72 -52.00 1.57
CA ALA A 22 3.98 -52.64 1.94
C ALA A 22 4.64 -53.29 0.71
N GLY A 23 5.96 -53.11 0.56
CA GLY A 23 6.77 -53.79 -0.45
C GLY A 23 8.26 -53.63 -0.17
N CYS A 24 8.88 -54.72 0.29
CA CYS A 24 10.21 -54.78 0.88
C CYS A 24 11.36 -54.96 -0.15
N ALA A 25 12.55 -54.55 0.29
CA ALA A 25 13.87 -55.23 0.15
C ALA A 25 14.88 -54.80 -0.93
N GLY A 26 16.13 -54.65 -0.44
CA GLY A 26 17.42 -54.62 -1.18
C GLY A 26 18.29 -53.44 -0.75
N LEU A 27 19.01 -53.41 0.39
CA LEU A 27 20.12 -54.28 0.86
C LEU A 27 21.32 -54.32 -0.10
N GLY A 28 22.37 -53.57 0.23
CA GLY A 28 23.68 -53.61 -0.42
C GLY A 28 24.63 -52.53 0.11
N ALA A 29 25.40 -52.85 1.14
CA ALA A 29 26.52 -52.07 1.64
C ALA A 29 27.83 -52.49 0.94
N SER A 30 28.78 -51.55 0.77
CA SER A 30 30.22 -51.71 1.05
C SER A 30 31.09 -50.75 0.19
N GLU A 31 31.80 -49.89 0.93
CA GLU A 31 33.23 -49.51 0.82
C GLU A 31 33.87 -49.12 -0.53
N GLY A 32 34.46 -47.90 -0.50
CA GLY A 32 35.92 -47.77 -0.56
C GLY A 32 36.56 -47.46 -1.92
N GLY A 33 37.41 -46.43 -1.94
CA GLY A 33 38.55 -46.38 -2.86
C GLY A 33 38.73 -45.08 -3.63
N SER A 34 39.58 -44.20 -3.10
CA SER A 34 40.32 -43.19 -3.85
C SER A 34 41.17 -43.86 -4.95
N ASN A 35 41.38 -43.21 -6.10
CA ASN A 35 42.69 -42.70 -6.57
C ASN A 35 42.68 -42.31 -8.07
N ALA A 36 43.21 -41.11 -8.33
CA ALA A 36 44.13 -40.71 -9.41
C ALA A 36 43.92 -41.08 -10.90
N THR A 37 43.75 -40.00 -11.68
CA THR A 37 44.71 -39.46 -12.68
C THR A 37 44.96 -40.20 -14.00
N ALA A 38 45.02 -39.35 -15.04
CA ALA A 38 45.86 -39.41 -16.26
C ALA A 38 45.16 -40.06 -17.46
N THR A 39 45.21 -39.54 -18.68
CA THR A 39 45.93 -38.43 -19.34
C THR A 39 45.31 -38.37 -20.75
N ASP A 40 44.94 -37.20 -21.25
CA ASP A 40 45.71 -36.41 -22.23
C ASP A 40 45.63 -36.99 -23.66
N GLU A 41 45.10 -36.20 -24.59
CA GLU A 41 45.87 -35.71 -25.74
C GLU A 41 45.03 -34.71 -26.56
N THR A 42 45.53 -33.45 -26.56
CA THR A 42 45.95 -32.69 -27.76
C THR A 42 44.90 -32.53 -28.90
N THR A 43 44.55 -31.35 -29.42
CA THR A 43 45.40 -30.23 -29.86
C THR A 43 44.51 -29.07 -30.36
N ALA A 44 44.90 -27.83 -30.04
CA ALA A 44 44.91 -26.56 -30.83
C ALA A 44 44.03 -26.42 -32.11
N ALA A 45 43.54 -25.26 -32.55
CA ALA A 45 43.65 -23.85 -32.17
C ALA A 45 42.78 -23.01 -33.15
N ALA A 46 42.60 -21.73 -32.79
CA ALA A 46 42.34 -20.55 -33.64
C ALA A 46 40.96 -20.48 -34.34
N THR A 47 40.07 -19.60 -33.90
CA THR A 47 39.99 -18.16 -34.28
C THR A 47 39.84 -17.97 -35.78
N GLU A 48 38.69 -17.47 -36.24
CA GLU A 48 38.55 -16.35 -37.18
C GLU A 48 37.13 -15.78 -37.12
N ALA A 49 37.05 -14.45 -37.23
CA ALA A 49 35.86 -13.64 -37.31
C ALA A 49 35.26 -13.65 -38.72
N ALA A 50 33.95 -13.38 -38.84
CA ALA A 50 33.33 -12.96 -40.09
C ALA A 50 32.15 -12.01 -39.82
N THR A 51 32.36 -10.74 -40.15
CA THR A 51 31.34 -9.77 -40.64
C THR A 51 30.91 -10.26 -42.05
N THR A 52 29.70 -10.05 -42.60
CA THR A 52 29.18 -8.78 -43.17
C THR A 52 27.80 -9.05 -43.84
N GLU A 53 26.82 -8.14 -43.62
CA GLU A 53 25.78 -7.62 -44.56
C GLU A 53 24.64 -8.51 -45.13
N HIS A 54 23.44 -8.06 -45.57
CA HIS A 54 22.62 -6.81 -45.54
C HIS A 54 21.32 -7.10 -46.36
N ALA A 55 20.15 -6.59 -45.95
CA ALA A 55 19.01 -6.14 -46.80
C ALA A 55 17.83 -5.76 -45.86
N SER A 56 17.53 -4.49 -45.57
CA SER A 56 16.88 -3.44 -46.38
C SER A 56 15.53 -3.81 -46.99
N SER A 57 14.47 -3.17 -46.48
CA SER A 57 13.29 -2.76 -47.25
C SER A 57 12.64 -1.57 -46.54
N THR A 58 12.81 -0.40 -47.14
CA THR A 58 12.09 0.85 -46.85
C THR A 58 11.01 1.00 -47.92
N GLU A 59 9.79 1.33 -47.52
CA GLU A 59 8.88 2.12 -48.36
C GLU A 59 8.36 3.32 -47.56
N GLN A 60 8.34 4.46 -48.24
CA GLN A 60 8.14 5.82 -47.77
C GLN A 60 6.98 6.43 -48.59
N SER A 61 6.12 7.21 -47.92
CA SER A 61 5.43 8.45 -48.35
C SER A 61 4.16 8.63 -47.49
N ALA A 62 4.01 9.68 -46.65
CA ALA A 62 3.78 11.12 -46.94
C ALA A 62 2.50 11.34 -47.81
N GLU A 63 1.50 12.16 -47.47
CA GLU A 63 1.50 13.50 -46.87
C GLU A 63 0.14 13.92 -46.24
N SER A 64 0.25 14.89 -45.31
CA SER A 64 -0.59 16.09 -45.04
C SER A 64 -2.09 16.00 -44.72
N GLY A 65 -2.45 16.59 -43.56
CA GLY A 65 -3.76 17.17 -43.28
C GLY A 65 -3.68 18.05 -42.03
N SER A 66 -3.56 19.36 -42.22
CA SER A 66 -3.65 20.37 -41.14
C SER A 66 -5.05 20.42 -40.57
N HIS A 67 -5.22 20.42 -39.25
CA HIS A 67 -6.28 21.17 -38.58
C HIS A 67 -5.70 21.81 -37.32
N ASP A 68 -5.67 23.13 -37.41
CA ASP A 68 -5.57 24.12 -36.36
C ASP A 68 -6.88 24.10 -35.57
N ASP A 69 -6.80 23.88 -34.25
CA ASP A 69 -7.79 24.32 -33.27
C ASP A 69 -7.04 24.51 -31.96
N GLY A 70 -6.64 25.75 -31.69
CA GLY A 70 -6.05 26.15 -30.43
C GLY A 70 -7.07 26.06 -29.31
N HIS A 71 -6.77 25.28 -28.27
CA HIS A 71 -7.41 25.39 -26.97
C HIS A 71 -6.33 25.68 -25.93
N ASP A 72 -6.31 26.95 -25.55
CA ASP A 72 -5.62 27.53 -24.42
C ASP A 72 -6.38 27.16 -23.15
N HIS A 73 -5.77 26.36 -22.28
CA HIS A 73 -6.21 26.17 -20.90
C HIS A 73 -5.02 26.33 -19.98
N SER A 74 -4.75 27.59 -19.63
CA SER A 74 -4.54 28.07 -18.26
C SER A 74 -4.10 27.00 -17.26
N HIS A 75 -2.83 27.06 -16.89
CA HIS A 75 -2.31 26.54 -15.62
C HIS A 75 -3.11 27.17 -14.46
N GLY A 76 -4.03 26.39 -13.88
CA GLY A 76 -4.50 26.61 -12.52
C GLY A 76 -3.53 25.92 -11.60
N ALA A 77 -2.96 26.65 -10.64
CA ALA A 77 -2.41 26.03 -9.46
C ALA A 77 -3.54 25.22 -8.82
N GLU A 78 -3.32 23.92 -8.65
CA GLU A 78 -4.13 23.12 -7.75
C GLU A 78 -3.78 23.67 -6.36
N GLU A 79 -4.63 24.58 -5.90
CA GLU A 79 -4.60 25.11 -4.55
C GLU A 79 -4.70 23.92 -3.60
N THR A 80 -3.88 23.92 -2.55
CA THR A 80 -3.99 23.13 -1.33
C THR A 80 -5.47 22.89 -1.02
N SER A 81 -5.99 21.73 -1.44
CA SER A 81 -7.38 21.39 -1.20
C SER A 81 -7.46 20.91 0.23
N THR A 82 -7.47 21.89 1.15
CA THR A 82 -8.35 21.78 2.30
C THR A 82 -9.76 21.69 1.72
N SER A 83 -10.15 20.46 1.38
CA SER A 83 -11.52 20.08 1.08
C SER A 83 -12.31 20.39 2.34
N THR A 84 -12.70 21.66 2.49
CA THR A 84 -13.89 21.98 3.27
C THR A 84 -14.96 21.12 2.64
N PRO A 85 -15.56 20.16 3.37
CA PRO A 85 -16.62 19.37 2.80
C PRO A 85 -17.66 20.38 2.36
N THR A 86 -17.82 20.53 1.04
CA THR A 86 -19.00 21.18 0.51
C THR A 86 -20.11 20.34 1.09
N SER A 87 -20.86 20.93 2.02
CA SER A 87 -21.88 20.24 2.78
C SER A 87 -22.56 19.24 1.88
N ALA A 88 -22.49 17.95 2.25
CA ALA A 88 -23.27 16.89 1.64
C ALA A 88 -24.76 17.11 1.94
N ALA A 89 -25.27 18.29 1.62
CA ALA A 89 -26.66 18.68 1.64
C ALA A 89 -27.29 18.29 0.29
N ASP A 90 -27.04 17.06 -0.14
CA ASP A 90 -27.85 16.35 -1.13
C ASP A 90 -27.93 14.85 -0.76
N ALA A 91 -27.69 14.49 0.51
CA ALA A 91 -28.23 13.28 1.10
C ALA A 91 -29.66 13.58 1.58
N ASP A 92 -30.61 12.94 0.91
CA ASP A 92 -32.06 12.88 1.18
C ASP A 92 -32.49 13.17 2.65
N GLY A 93 -32.74 14.44 2.97
CA GLY A 93 -33.66 14.85 4.04
C GLY A 93 -33.34 14.45 5.49
N THR A 94 -32.10 14.10 5.83
CA THR A 94 -31.68 13.84 7.23
C THR A 94 -31.01 15.07 7.84
N ASP A 95 -31.48 15.48 9.02
CA ASP A 95 -30.82 16.50 9.86
C ASP A 95 -29.54 15.88 10.47
N ALA A 96 -28.52 15.63 9.65
CA ALA A 96 -27.24 15.12 10.13
C ALA A 96 -26.56 16.14 11.05
N THR A 97 -26.05 15.66 12.18
CA THR A 97 -25.24 16.44 13.12
C THR A 97 -23.77 16.48 12.68
N ALA A 98 -23.29 15.41 12.02
CA ALA A 98 -21.93 15.33 11.49
C ALA A 98 -21.89 14.41 10.25
N THR A 99 -20.95 14.64 9.34
CA THR A 99 -20.62 13.76 8.22
C THR A 99 -19.12 13.72 7.99
N GLY A 100 -18.61 12.68 7.34
CA GLY A 100 -17.19 12.57 7.00
C GLY A 100 -16.91 11.39 6.10
N LYS A 101 -15.64 10.96 6.06
CA LYS A 101 -15.18 9.80 5.28
C LYS A 101 -14.72 8.67 6.20
N MET A 102 -14.94 7.42 5.82
CA MET A 102 -14.55 6.23 6.57
C MET A 102 -14.18 5.10 5.62
N THR A 103 -12.97 4.56 5.82
CA THR A 103 -12.47 3.38 5.14
C THR A 103 -12.03 2.34 6.16
N VAL A 104 -12.41 1.08 5.94
CA VAL A 104 -12.00 -0.07 6.76
C VAL A 104 -11.27 -1.05 5.86
N VAL A 105 -10.02 -1.35 6.18
CA VAL A 105 -9.15 -2.26 5.43
C VAL A 105 -8.73 -3.41 6.33
N VAL A 106 -8.96 -4.64 5.90
CA VAL A 106 -8.60 -5.85 6.65
C VAL A 106 -7.73 -6.72 5.77
N ALA A 107 -6.50 -6.98 6.21
CA ALA A 107 -5.54 -7.83 5.51
C ALA A 107 -5.44 -7.51 4.01
N ALA A 108 -5.27 -6.22 3.68
CA ALA A 108 -5.15 -5.67 2.33
C ALA A 108 -6.45 -5.46 1.53
N ASP A 109 -7.59 -5.94 2.05
CA ASP A 109 -8.88 -5.84 1.39
C ASP A 109 -9.75 -4.77 2.07
N GLU A 110 -10.20 -3.80 1.29
CA GLU A 110 -11.18 -2.81 1.74
C GLU A 110 -12.56 -3.47 1.91
N LEU A 111 -13.21 -3.18 3.04
CA LEU A 111 -14.53 -3.70 3.36
C LEU A 111 -15.63 -2.83 2.75
N ASP A 112 -16.56 -3.49 2.06
CA ASP A 112 -17.81 -2.86 1.60
C ASP A 112 -18.77 -2.71 2.78
N LEU A 113 -18.80 -1.51 3.37
CA LEU A 113 -19.64 -1.21 4.52
C LEU A 113 -21.11 -1.09 4.10
N PRO A 114 -22.05 -1.77 4.80
CA PRO A 114 -23.45 -1.76 4.40
C PRO A 114 -24.05 -0.35 4.46
N SER A 115 -24.67 0.07 3.36
CA SER A 115 -25.47 1.30 3.28
C SER A 115 -26.77 1.18 4.07
N ARG A 116 -27.21 2.30 4.66
CA ARG A 116 -28.47 2.53 5.39
C ARG A 116 -29.53 1.42 5.30
N ASP A 117 -29.69 0.68 6.40
CA ASP A 117 -30.94 0.00 6.70
C ASP A 117 -31.84 0.96 7.51
N GLU A 118 -33.16 0.86 7.37
CA GLU A 118 -34.18 1.73 8.01
C GLU A 118 -34.23 1.63 9.57
N SER A 119 -33.13 1.22 10.20
CA SER A 119 -32.97 0.95 11.62
C SER A 119 -33.13 2.21 12.49
N GLY A 120 -32.80 3.40 11.94
CA GLY A 120 -33.01 4.69 12.61
C GLY A 120 -32.16 4.87 13.86
N ASP A 121 -30.96 4.29 13.89
CA ASP A 121 -30.00 4.32 15.00
C ASP A 121 -28.98 5.47 14.91
N GLY A 122 -29.15 6.38 13.94
CA GLY A 122 -28.50 7.70 13.94
C GLY A 122 -27.04 7.70 13.47
N PHE A 123 -26.55 6.64 12.83
CA PHE A 123 -25.34 6.65 12.02
C PHE A 123 -25.49 5.67 10.86
N ASP A 124 -25.07 6.08 9.66
CA ASP A 124 -25.17 5.26 8.45
C ASP A 124 -24.04 5.57 7.47
N MET A 125 -23.74 4.62 6.59
CA MET A 125 -23.03 4.89 5.34
C MET A 125 -24.01 5.47 4.30
N ALA A 126 -23.64 6.58 3.69
CA ALA A 126 -24.39 7.21 2.62
C ALA A 126 -24.31 6.39 1.31
N ASN A 127 -25.04 6.83 0.28
CA ASN A 127 -25.01 6.18 -1.03
C ASN A 127 -23.68 6.37 -1.78
N ASP A 128 -22.83 7.27 -1.27
CA ASP A 128 -21.48 7.49 -1.75
C ASP A 128 -20.52 6.61 -0.94
N PRO A 129 -19.66 5.79 -1.59
CA PRO A 129 -18.69 4.97 -0.90
C PRO A 129 -17.82 5.82 0.02
N HIS A 130 -17.50 5.28 1.20
CA HIS A 130 -16.76 5.93 2.29
C HIS A 130 -17.49 7.06 3.02
N THR A 131 -18.58 7.63 2.51
CA THR A 131 -19.24 8.74 3.22
C THR A 131 -20.09 8.22 4.38
N TRP A 132 -19.81 8.68 5.59
CA TRP A 132 -20.64 8.42 6.77
C TRP A 132 -21.46 9.66 7.16
N VAL A 133 -22.61 9.42 7.80
CA VAL A 133 -23.46 10.45 8.39
C VAL A 133 -23.87 10.05 9.80
N ALA A 134 -23.90 11.00 10.72
CA ALA A 134 -24.36 10.80 12.09
C ALA A 134 -25.44 11.84 12.45
N GLU A 135 -26.56 11.39 13.02
CA GLU A 135 -27.65 12.25 13.50
C GLU A 135 -27.42 12.75 14.93
N SER A 136 -26.41 12.22 15.62
CA SER A 136 -25.99 12.60 16.97
C SER A 136 -24.52 12.30 17.20
N ASN A 137 -23.91 12.89 18.23
CA ASN A 137 -22.56 12.53 18.66
C ASN A 137 -22.46 11.04 18.99
N VAL A 138 -21.49 10.38 18.38
CA VAL A 138 -21.25 8.93 18.49
C VAL A 138 -19.75 8.69 18.57
N THR A 139 -19.33 7.65 19.29
CA THR A 139 -17.92 7.25 19.25
C THR A 139 -17.60 6.48 17.98
N LEU A 140 -16.31 6.40 17.63
CA LEU A 140 -15.86 5.57 16.51
C LEU A 140 -16.29 4.10 16.70
N ALA A 141 -16.10 3.52 17.89
CA ALA A 141 -16.52 2.15 18.18
C ALA A 141 -18.05 1.96 18.06
N GLU A 142 -18.85 2.91 18.54
CA GLU A 142 -20.31 2.87 18.38
C GLU A 142 -20.72 2.94 16.90
N SER A 143 -20.06 3.79 16.12
CA SER A 143 -20.31 3.93 14.69
C SER A 143 -19.97 2.65 13.91
N LEU A 144 -18.82 2.05 14.19
CA LEU A 144 -18.35 0.81 13.58
C LEU A 144 -19.29 -0.37 13.90
N SER A 145 -19.78 -0.47 15.15
CA SER A 145 -20.69 -1.55 15.53
C SER A 145 -22.00 -1.53 14.75
N ARG A 146 -22.47 -0.34 14.34
CA ARG A 146 -23.69 -0.18 13.50
C ARG A 146 -23.52 -0.70 12.08
N VAL A 147 -22.29 -0.67 11.57
CA VAL A 147 -21.93 -1.23 10.24
C VAL A 147 -21.36 -2.65 10.34
N GLY A 148 -21.51 -3.32 11.49
CA GLY A 148 -21.13 -4.72 11.68
C GLY A 148 -19.66 -4.94 12.06
N VAL A 149 -18.97 -3.89 12.52
CA VAL A 149 -17.56 -3.92 12.94
C VAL A 149 -17.49 -3.63 14.45
N ASP A 150 -17.28 -4.66 15.27
CA ASP A 150 -17.15 -4.49 16.72
C ASP A 150 -15.71 -4.15 17.09
N ALA A 151 -15.42 -2.85 17.22
CA ALA A 151 -14.10 -2.31 17.55
C ALA A 151 -13.87 -2.13 19.05
N GLN A 152 -12.68 -2.51 19.51
CA GLN A 152 -12.11 -2.23 20.82
C GLN A 152 -10.68 -1.72 20.65
N ALA A 153 -10.08 -1.22 21.72
CA ALA A 153 -8.73 -0.65 21.69
C ALA A 153 -7.68 -1.59 21.09
N ASN A 154 -7.78 -2.91 21.32
CA ASN A 154 -6.78 -3.90 20.92
C ASN A 154 -7.37 -5.14 20.21
N SER A 155 -8.65 -5.08 19.84
CA SER A 155 -9.31 -6.15 19.11
C SER A 155 -10.43 -5.60 18.25
N LEU A 156 -10.70 -6.28 17.15
CA LEU A 156 -11.71 -5.89 16.18
C LEU A 156 -12.40 -7.15 15.66
N THR A 157 -13.74 -7.17 15.65
CA THR A 157 -14.52 -8.31 15.16
C THR A 157 -15.38 -7.91 13.98
N ILE A 158 -15.24 -8.63 12.86
CA ILE A 158 -16.04 -8.45 11.63
C ILE A 158 -16.58 -9.81 11.23
N ASP A 159 -17.87 -9.88 10.91
CA ASP A 159 -18.53 -11.12 10.45
C ASP A 159 -18.32 -12.34 11.38
N GLY A 160 -18.02 -12.09 12.66
CA GLY A 160 -17.74 -13.12 13.67
C GLY A 160 -16.29 -13.63 13.69
N GLU A 161 -15.40 -13.09 12.85
CA GLU A 161 -13.95 -13.26 12.93
C GLU A 161 -13.36 -12.14 13.78
N THR A 162 -12.49 -12.50 14.75
CA THR A 162 -11.87 -11.55 15.67
C THR A 162 -10.37 -11.47 15.41
N TYR A 163 -9.90 -10.27 15.14
CA TYR A 163 -8.50 -9.87 15.13
C TYR A 163 -8.13 -9.31 16.50
N ASP A 164 -7.00 -9.71 17.04
CA ASP A 164 -6.56 -9.34 18.39
C ASP A 164 -5.04 -9.16 18.36
N GLU A 165 -4.57 -8.02 18.84
CA GLU A 165 -3.15 -7.64 18.81
C GLU A 165 -2.24 -8.53 19.67
N SER A 166 -2.82 -9.34 20.57
CA SER A 166 -2.05 -10.39 21.25
C SER A 166 -1.68 -11.56 20.34
N THR A 167 -2.27 -11.63 19.15
CA THR A 167 -1.90 -12.56 18.08
C THR A 167 -0.66 -12.05 17.36
N ASN A 168 0.38 -12.88 17.28
CA ASN A 168 1.65 -12.47 16.69
C ASN A 168 1.49 -12.01 15.23
N GLY A 169 1.92 -10.79 14.95
CA GLY A 169 1.79 -10.16 13.63
C GLY A 169 0.35 -9.86 13.31
N THR A 170 -0.39 -9.31 14.27
CA THR A 170 -1.70 -8.71 14.05
C THR A 170 -1.66 -7.35 14.69
N ASP A 171 -1.86 -6.31 13.90
CA ASP A 171 -1.78 -4.93 14.34
C ASP A 171 -3.05 -4.21 13.88
N ILE A 172 -3.65 -3.41 14.76
CA ILE A 172 -4.93 -2.75 14.51
C ILE A 172 -4.78 -1.26 14.71
N TYR A 173 -4.98 -0.50 13.64
CA TYR A 173 -4.85 0.95 13.65
C TYR A 173 -6.22 1.59 13.51
N TYR A 174 -6.54 2.51 14.40
CA TYR A 174 -7.69 3.40 14.28
C TYR A 174 -7.16 4.82 14.15
N ARG A 175 -7.38 5.46 13.00
CA ARG A 175 -6.92 6.83 12.75
C ARG A 175 -8.07 7.74 12.40
N VAL A 176 -8.05 8.94 12.99
CA VAL A 176 -9.00 10.02 12.71
C VAL A 176 -8.19 11.25 12.32
N ASN A 177 -8.36 11.71 11.09
CA ASN A 177 -7.58 12.82 10.51
C ASN A 177 -6.06 12.59 10.62
N GLY A 178 -5.63 11.36 10.38
CA GLY A 178 -4.23 10.94 10.46
C GLY A 178 -3.69 10.64 11.87
N GLU A 179 -4.42 10.96 12.94
CA GLU A 179 -3.97 10.70 14.32
C GLU A 179 -4.50 9.35 14.83
N GLU A 180 -3.64 8.54 15.44
CA GLU A 180 -4.06 7.29 16.09
C GLU A 180 -4.89 7.56 17.35
N VAL A 181 -6.02 6.86 17.49
CA VAL A 181 -7.01 7.11 18.53
C VAL A 181 -7.51 5.82 19.20
N ASP A 182 -7.98 5.92 20.43
CA ASP A 182 -8.78 4.84 21.05
C ASP A 182 -10.24 4.95 20.55
N PRO A 183 -10.74 3.95 19.79
CA PRO A 183 -12.05 4.02 19.14
C PRO A 183 -13.19 4.07 20.15
N THR A 184 -12.97 3.61 21.39
CA THR A 184 -13.99 3.58 22.43
C THR A 184 -14.20 4.94 23.10
N THR A 185 -13.27 5.89 22.88
CA THR A 185 -13.28 7.20 23.54
C THR A 185 -13.38 8.38 22.58
N VAL A 186 -12.85 8.26 21.36
CA VAL A 186 -12.94 9.31 20.34
C VAL A 186 -14.40 9.47 19.90
N THR A 187 -14.89 10.70 19.87
CA THR A 187 -16.21 11.06 19.32
C THR A 187 -16.01 11.63 17.94
N LEU A 188 -16.77 11.16 16.95
CA LEU A 188 -16.67 11.66 15.59
C LEU A 188 -17.25 13.07 15.48
N GLU A 189 -16.53 13.94 14.80
CA GLU A 189 -16.86 15.32 14.49
C GLU A 189 -17.16 15.50 12.99
N ASP A 190 -17.81 16.61 12.64
CA ASP A 190 -18.09 16.93 11.25
C ASP A 190 -16.79 17.17 10.47
N GLY A 191 -16.64 16.47 9.35
CA GLY A 191 -15.45 16.48 8.50
C GLY A 191 -14.44 15.37 8.80
N ASP A 192 -14.62 14.57 9.85
CA ASP A 192 -13.62 13.55 10.22
C ASP A 192 -13.41 12.52 9.12
N GLN A 193 -12.14 12.26 8.83
CA GLN A 193 -11.67 11.21 7.95
C GLN A 193 -11.16 10.05 8.79
N VAL A 194 -11.82 8.91 8.69
CA VAL A 194 -11.56 7.72 9.49
C VAL A 194 -10.87 6.67 8.64
N TRP A 195 -9.78 6.12 9.17
CA TRP A 195 -9.13 4.92 8.66
C TRP A 195 -9.10 3.86 9.75
N VAL A 196 -9.56 2.65 9.43
CA VAL A 196 -9.39 1.47 10.27
C VAL A 196 -8.60 0.44 9.48
N THR A 197 -7.43 0.06 9.95
CA THR A 197 -6.55 -0.86 9.24
C THR A 197 -6.20 -2.04 10.14
N VAL A 198 -6.42 -3.25 9.64
CA VAL A 198 -5.96 -4.49 10.28
C VAL A 198 -4.89 -5.12 9.41
N GLU A 199 -3.68 -5.21 9.93
CA GLU A 199 -2.58 -5.93 9.30
C GLU A 199 -2.42 -7.31 9.95
N THR A 200 -2.09 -8.32 9.14
CA THR A 200 -1.85 -9.69 9.65
C THR A 200 -0.61 -10.31 9.02
N ALA A 201 0.08 -11.20 9.72
CA ALA A 201 1.27 -11.88 9.23
C ALA A 201 1.03 -12.75 7.98
N ASP A 202 -0.22 -13.21 7.80
CA ASP A 202 -0.63 -14.01 6.64
C ASP A 202 -1.15 -13.14 5.48
N MET A 203 -1.11 -11.81 5.61
CA MET A 203 -1.50 -10.86 4.56
C MET A 203 -0.62 -11.07 3.33
N ASN A 204 -1.22 -11.58 2.26
CA ASN A 204 -0.58 -11.70 0.96
C ASN A 204 -1.07 -10.57 0.05
N ALA A 205 -0.75 -9.33 0.43
CA ALA A 205 -1.13 -8.13 -0.29
C ALA A 205 -0.30 -7.97 -1.56
N ALA A 206 -0.96 -7.58 -2.66
CA ALA A 206 -0.23 -7.03 -3.79
C ALA A 206 0.30 -5.64 -3.42
N VAL A 207 1.53 -5.34 -3.86
CA VAL A 207 2.15 -4.02 -3.73
C VAL A 207 2.58 -3.56 -5.13
N PRO A 208 2.06 -2.43 -5.64
CA PRO A 208 0.97 -1.66 -5.04
C PRO A 208 -0.34 -2.45 -5.06
N GLY A 209 -1.25 -2.11 -4.15
CA GLY A 209 -2.60 -2.67 -4.09
C GLY A 209 -3.50 -2.20 -5.23
N ASN A 210 -4.81 -2.31 -5.00
CA ASN A 210 -5.79 -1.76 -5.93
C ASN A 210 -5.68 -0.23 -5.95
N TYR A 211 -5.77 0.34 -7.16
CA TYR A 211 -5.75 1.78 -7.34
C TYR A 211 -7.03 2.42 -6.81
N ILE A 212 -6.87 3.49 -6.03
CA ILE A 212 -7.93 4.34 -5.49
C ILE A 212 -7.95 5.65 -6.29
N ASP A 213 -9.12 6.07 -6.76
CA ASP A 213 -9.26 7.31 -7.50
C ASP A 213 -8.98 8.54 -6.62
N ASN A 214 -8.47 9.64 -7.18
CA ASN A 214 -8.14 10.84 -6.41
C ASN A 214 -9.36 11.51 -5.76
N GLU A 215 -10.57 11.23 -6.25
CA GLU A 215 -11.82 11.72 -5.68
C GLU A 215 -12.27 10.91 -4.46
N GLN A 216 -11.69 9.71 -4.26
CA GLN A 216 -12.00 8.81 -3.16
C GLN A 216 -11.06 9.06 -1.96
N GLN A 217 -11.46 8.59 -0.78
CA GLN A 217 -10.60 8.66 0.40
C GLN A 217 -9.33 7.86 0.14
N HIS A 218 -8.19 8.53 0.22
CA HIS A 218 -6.86 7.94 0.04
C HIS A 218 -5.91 8.50 1.09
N VAL A 219 -4.76 7.84 1.22
CA VAL A 219 -3.85 8.02 2.33
C VAL A 219 -2.91 9.20 2.05
N HIS A 220 -2.68 10.04 3.06
CA HIS A 220 -1.72 11.14 3.00
C HIS A 220 -0.76 11.08 4.18
N GLY A 221 0.38 11.75 4.07
CA GLY A 221 1.28 11.92 5.21
C GLY A 221 2.48 12.80 4.91
N GLY A 222 3.32 13.00 5.91
CA GLY A 222 4.56 13.78 5.82
C GLY A 222 5.75 12.90 5.44
N MET A 223 6.75 13.49 4.78
CA MET A 223 8.04 12.81 4.58
C MET A 223 9.19 13.79 4.57
N THR A 224 10.16 13.55 5.43
CA THR A 224 11.46 14.24 5.46
C THR A 224 12.56 13.24 5.15
N VAL A 225 13.40 13.57 4.16
CA VAL A 225 14.62 12.81 3.86
C VAL A 225 15.80 13.76 3.96
N THR A 226 16.78 13.40 4.79
CA THR A 226 18.02 14.16 4.98
C THR A 226 19.19 13.28 4.55
N VAL A 227 20.02 13.79 3.62
CA VAL A 227 21.19 13.09 3.09
C VAL A 227 22.43 13.94 3.35
N ASP A 228 23.39 13.40 4.09
CA ASP A 228 24.64 14.07 4.49
C ASP A 228 24.39 15.47 5.11
N GLY A 229 23.28 15.59 5.87
CA GLY A 229 22.85 16.83 6.52
C GLY A 229 22.09 17.82 5.63
N GLU A 230 21.78 17.46 4.38
CA GLU A 230 20.96 18.27 3.47
C GLU A 230 19.57 17.64 3.26
N ASP A 231 18.52 18.42 3.50
CA ASP A 231 17.15 17.97 3.25
C ASP A 231 16.84 17.87 1.76
N VAL A 232 16.14 16.80 1.38
CA VAL A 232 15.65 16.58 0.03
C VAL A 232 14.46 17.49 -0.24
N ASP A 233 14.58 18.31 -1.29
CA ASP A 233 13.51 19.20 -1.74
C ASP A 233 12.51 18.44 -2.63
N PHE A 234 11.41 17.99 -2.04
CA PHE A 234 10.32 17.28 -2.74
C PHE A 234 9.43 18.20 -3.59
N SER A 235 9.52 19.52 -3.45
CA SER A 235 8.78 20.48 -4.31
C SER A 235 9.22 20.41 -5.78
N ARG A 236 10.39 19.82 -6.05
CA ARG A 236 10.98 19.78 -7.38
C ARG A 236 10.17 18.85 -8.30
N SER A 237 9.91 19.32 -9.52
CA SER A 237 9.16 18.60 -10.56
C SER A 237 9.48 17.11 -10.75
N LYS A 238 10.73 16.69 -10.53
CA LYS A 238 11.13 15.26 -10.64
C LYS A 238 10.56 14.35 -9.55
N TYR A 239 9.92 14.90 -8.52
CA TYR A 239 9.24 14.18 -7.44
C TYR A 239 7.71 14.34 -7.49
N GLN A 240 7.21 15.19 -8.38
CA GLN A 240 5.79 15.54 -8.48
C GLN A 240 5.08 14.64 -9.49
N SER A 241 3.97 13.99 -9.09
CA SER A 241 3.06 13.19 -9.94
C SER A 241 3.73 12.16 -10.87
N ASN A 242 4.79 11.47 -10.42
CA ASN A 242 5.55 10.54 -11.26
C ASN A 242 5.05 9.10 -11.26
N ASP A 243 4.41 8.66 -10.16
CA ASP A 243 3.74 7.37 -10.07
C ASP A 243 2.26 7.56 -9.74
N ARG A 244 1.43 6.69 -10.33
CA ARG A 244 -0.02 6.78 -10.15
C ARG A 244 -0.46 6.40 -8.74
N HIS A 245 0.26 5.52 -8.06
CA HIS A 245 -0.12 5.09 -6.71
C HIS A 245 0.55 5.89 -5.62
N PHE A 246 1.73 6.46 -5.84
CA PHE A 246 2.41 7.28 -4.84
C PHE A 246 3.05 8.51 -5.48
N HIS A 247 2.77 9.71 -4.95
CA HIS A 247 3.44 10.92 -5.41
C HIS A 247 3.30 12.08 -4.43
N PHE A 248 4.16 13.08 -4.62
CA PHE A 248 3.90 14.43 -4.12
C PHE A 248 3.10 15.22 -5.16
N GLU A 249 2.29 16.17 -4.71
CA GLU A 249 1.60 17.13 -5.58
C GLU A 249 1.64 18.57 -5.02
N GLY A 250 1.06 19.52 -5.76
CA GLY A 250 0.92 20.91 -5.32
C GLY A 250 2.20 21.75 -5.37
N GLY A 251 3.37 21.12 -5.58
CA GLY A 251 4.65 21.81 -5.63
C GLY A 251 5.12 22.36 -4.27
N GLU A 252 4.51 21.96 -3.17
CA GLU A 252 4.96 22.27 -1.81
C GLU A 252 5.96 21.21 -1.33
N GLY A 253 5.73 19.95 -1.70
CA GLY A 253 6.60 18.84 -1.31
C GLY A 253 6.50 18.45 0.17
N GLU A 254 5.47 18.94 0.86
CA GLU A 254 5.26 18.68 2.29
C GLU A 254 4.49 17.37 2.51
N TYR A 255 3.55 17.05 1.62
CA TYR A 255 2.67 15.89 1.74
C TYR A 255 2.78 14.96 0.54
N TRP A 256 2.84 13.66 0.82
CA TRP A 256 2.68 12.61 -0.17
C TRP A 256 1.23 12.12 -0.21
N HIS A 257 0.86 11.53 -1.35
CA HIS A 257 -0.44 10.94 -1.64
C HIS A 257 -0.24 9.48 -2.02
N ALA A 258 -0.99 8.58 -1.39
CA ALA A 258 -0.99 7.16 -1.70
C ALA A 258 -2.39 6.69 -2.13
N HIS A 259 -2.54 6.45 -3.44
CA HIS A 259 -3.76 5.98 -4.11
C HIS A 259 -3.92 4.46 -4.05
N SER A 260 -3.69 3.88 -2.87
CA SER A 260 -3.88 2.47 -2.55
C SER A 260 -3.71 2.30 -1.04
N SER A 261 -4.54 1.48 -0.40
CA SER A 261 -4.35 1.11 1.00
C SER A 261 -3.13 0.23 1.25
N ASN A 262 -2.54 -0.32 0.18
CA ASN A 262 -1.42 -1.27 0.25
C ASN A 262 -0.21 -0.69 -0.49
N ILE A 263 0.45 0.28 0.12
CA ILE A 263 1.72 0.84 -0.37
C ILE A 263 2.77 0.65 0.72
N THR A 264 3.82 -0.08 0.39
CA THR A 264 4.98 -0.16 1.30
C THR A 264 5.83 1.09 1.19
N LEU A 265 6.55 1.43 2.26
CA LEU A 265 7.53 2.51 2.22
C LEU A 265 8.62 2.24 1.16
N ASP A 266 9.01 0.98 0.96
CA ASP A 266 9.89 0.54 -0.12
C ASP A 266 9.38 0.95 -1.51
N TYR A 267 8.13 0.60 -1.84
CA TYR A 267 7.51 0.99 -3.10
C TYR A 267 7.42 2.52 -3.25
N ALA A 268 7.03 3.21 -2.18
CA ALA A 268 6.92 4.66 -2.17
C ALA A 268 8.26 5.34 -2.51
N LEU A 269 9.35 4.91 -1.87
CA LEU A 269 10.69 5.45 -2.13
C LEU A 269 11.18 5.12 -3.55
N ASP A 270 10.99 3.88 -4.02
CA ASP A 270 11.39 3.46 -5.37
C ASP A 270 10.64 4.21 -6.49
N SER A 271 9.44 4.72 -6.19
CA SER A 271 8.65 5.53 -7.13
C SER A 271 9.24 6.94 -7.33
N LEU A 272 10.09 7.42 -6.42
CA LEU A 272 10.68 8.75 -6.46
C LEU A 272 11.91 8.77 -7.37
N ASN A 273 11.94 9.70 -8.34
CA ASN A 273 13.00 9.70 -9.33
C ASN A 273 14.40 9.93 -8.72
N GLY A 274 15.27 8.94 -8.92
CA GLY A 274 16.63 8.94 -8.42
C GLY A 274 16.76 8.43 -6.98
N VAL A 275 15.70 7.83 -6.44
CA VAL A 275 15.73 7.08 -5.19
C VAL A 275 15.56 5.60 -5.53
N ASN A 276 16.32 4.73 -4.86
CA ASN A 276 16.09 3.29 -4.89
C ASN A 276 16.46 2.74 -3.52
N VAL A 277 15.59 1.95 -2.90
CA VAL A 277 15.81 1.42 -1.56
C VAL A 277 15.89 -0.11 -1.60
N THR A 278 16.63 -0.67 -0.64
CA THR A 278 16.63 -2.10 -0.33
C THR A 278 16.65 -2.24 1.19
N GLU A 279 16.59 -3.47 1.70
CA GLU A 279 16.71 -3.75 3.15
C GLU A 279 17.96 -3.09 3.77
N ASP A 280 19.09 -3.12 3.05
CA ASP A 280 20.39 -2.71 3.59
C ASP A 280 20.98 -1.45 2.94
N SER A 281 20.38 -0.90 1.87
CA SER A 281 20.98 0.19 1.11
C SER A 281 19.97 1.19 0.54
N ILE A 282 20.41 2.45 0.40
CA ILE A 282 19.65 3.49 -0.30
C ILE A 282 20.53 4.09 -1.38
N THR A 283 20.04 4.15 -2.61
CA THR A 283 20.66 4.91 -3.69
C THR A 283 19.93 6.22 -3.88
N PHE A 284 20.63 7.34 -3.70
CA PHE A 284 20.10 8.68 -3.88
C PHE A 284 20.90 9.45 -4.94
N ASN A 285 20.21 9.89 -6.00
CA ASN A 285 20.78 10.56 -7.18
C ASN A 285 22.04 9.88 -7.77
N GLY A 286 22.09 8.54 -7.71
CA GLY A 286 23.20 7.73 -8.23
C GLY A 286 24.33 7.45 -7.24
N THR A 287 24.25 7.95 -6.01
CA THR A 287 25.14 7.58 -4.91
C THR A 287 24.46 6.50 -4.07
N THR A 288 25.10 5.35 -3.91
CA THR A 288 24.62 4.28 -3.02
C THR A 288 25.24 4.44 -1.64
N TYR A 289 24.41 4.32 -0.61
CA TYR A 289 24.73 4.27 0.80
C TYR A 289 24.36 2.88 1.29
N ASP A 290 25.34 2.14 1.81
CA ASP A 290 25.17 0.76 2.23
C ASP A 290 25.42 0.66 3.74
N SER A 291 24.45 0.14 4.49
CA SER A 291 24.53 0.05 5.96
C SER A 291 25.63 -0.90 6.46
N SER A 292 26.20 -1.73 5.59
CA SER A 292 27.37 -2.56 5.91
C SER A 292 28.69 -1.79 5.88
N GLU A 293 28.71 -0.60 5.28
CA GLU A 293 29.86 0.30 5.30
C GLU A 293 29.98 0.97 6.67
N SER A 294 31.16 0.91 7.28
CA SER A 294 31.37 1.39 8.66
C SER A 294 31.24 2.91 8.82
N ASP A 295 31.33 3.64 7.72
CA ASP A 295 31.17 5.09 7.64
C ASP A 295 29.76 5.52 7.24
N THR A 296 28.82 4.60 7.01
CA THR A 296 27.45 4.91 6.60
C THR A 296 26.46 4.59 7.71
N THR A 297 25.56 5.53 8.00
CA THR A 297 24.40 5.33 8.87
C THR A 297 23.11 5.62 8.10
N ILE A 298 22.16 4.68 8.16
CA ILE A 298 20.81 4.83 7.60
C ILE A 298 19.82 4.64 8.74
N ALA A 299 18.94 5.62 8.96
CA ALA A 299 17.83 5.55 9.88
C ALA A 299 16.53 5.84 9.13
N ILE A 300 15.55 4.94 9.27
CA ILE A 300 14.23 5.05 8.67
C ILE A 300 13.23 4.90 9.79
N GLU A 301 12.50 5.97 10.07
CA GLU A 301 11.53 6.05 11.15
C GLU A 301 10.18 6.51 10.57
N VAL A 302 9.09 5.98 11.12
CA VAL A 302 7.72 6.46 10.88
C VAL A 302 7.10 6.71 12.24
N ASP A 303 6.56 7.92 12.44
CA ASP A 303 6.02 8.34 13.74
C ASP A 303 7.01 8.11 14.91
N ASP A 304 8.29 8.45 14.68
CA ASP A 304 9.43 8.25 15.59
C ASP A 304 9.80 6.77 15.89
N GLU A 305 9.22 5.80 15.18
CA GLU A 305 9.51 4.38 15.33
C GLU A 305 10.31 3.81 14.16
N ARG A 306 11.35 3.00 14.43
CA ARG A 306 12.14 2.36 13.36
C ARG A 306 11.34 1.31 12.64
N VAL A 307 11.38 1.36 11.31
CA VAL A 307 10.65 0.44 10.45
C VAL A 307 11.57 -0.23 9.42
N GLN A 308 11.14 -1.39 8.91
CA GLN A 308 11.72 -1.99 7.71
C GLN A 308 10.90 -1.55 6.50
N PRO A 309 11.47 -0.85 5.50
CA PRO A 309 10.71 -0.27 4.40
C PRO A 309 9.87 -1.26 3.60
N SER A 310 10.37 -2.48 3.43
CA SER A 310 9.71 -3.55 2.67
C SER A 310 8.56 -4.22 3.44
N GLU A 311 8.51 -4.04 4.76
CA GLU A 311 7.49 -4.63 5.64
C GLU A 311 6.46 -3.59 6.11
N TYR A 312 6.78 -2.30 6.03
CA TYR A 312 5.91 -1.23 6.53
C TYR A 312 4.97 -0.71 5.44
N PHE A 313 3.66 -0.85 5.67
CA PHE A 313 2.62 -0.23 4.86
C PHE A 313 2.29 1.18 5.37
N LEU A 314 2.29 2.16 4.46
CA LEU A 314 1.94 3.54 4.76
C LEU A 314 0.46 3.67 5.16
N LYS A 315 0.22 4.45 6.20
CA LYS A 315 -1.09 4.75 6.79
C LYS A 315 -1.32 6.25 6.80
N ASP A 316 -2.58 6.62 7.00
CA ASP A 316 -2.98 8.02 6.93
C ASP A 316 -2.38 8.79 8.11
N GLY A 317 -1.77 9.93 7.83
CA GLY A 317 -1.10 10.77 8.82
C GLY A 317 0.32 10.35 9.19
N ASP A 318 0.86 9.26 8.62
CA ASP A 318 2.25 8.85 8.90
C ASP A 318 3.24 9.98 8.61
N ASP A 319 4.16 10.22 9.54
CA ASP A 319 5.30 11.10 9.35
C ASP A 319 6.58 10.28 9.15
N VAL A 320 7.05 10.24 7.91
CA VAL A 320 8.23 9.45 7.53
C VAL A 320 9.50 10.30 7.67
N GLN A 321 10.48 9.81 8.43
CA GLN A 321 11.78 10.44 8.59
C GLN A 321 12.90 9.49 8.14
N ILE A 322 13.69 9.90 7.14
CA ILE A 322 14.83 9.14 6.64
C ILE A 322 16.09 9.97 6.78
N THR A 323 17.06 9.49 7.54
CA THR A 323 18.36 10.13 7.68
C THR A 323 19.45 9.21 7.14
N ILE A 324 20.25 9.74 6.21
CA ILE A 324 21.39 9.07 5.60
C ILE A 324 22.62 9.93 5.89
N GLU A 325 23.63 9.36 6.55
CA GLU A 325 24.87 10.08 6.87
C GLU A 325 26.09 9.24 6.49
N ARG A 326 27.04 9.85 5.79
CA ARG A 326 28.41 9.35 5.71
C ARG A 326 29.30 10.13 6.68
N THR A 327 29.93 9.44 7.63
CA THR A 327 30.97 10.04 8.46
C THR A 327 32.27 10.14 7.67
N GLU A 328 32.75 11.35 7.42
CA GLU A 328 34.10 11.54 6.87
C GLU A 328 35.17 11.19 7.92
N ASP A 329 36.14 10.34 7.54
CA ASP A 329 37.35 10.02 8.33
C ASP A 329 38.31 11.22 8.50
#